data_AF-A0A0A1U482-F1
#
_entry.id   AF-A0A0A1U482-F1
#
_cell.length_a   1.000
_cell.length_b   1.000
_cell.length_c   1.000
_cell.angle_alpha   90.00
_cell.angle_beta   90.00
_cell.angle_gamma   90.00
#
_symmetry.space_group_name_H-M   'P 1'
#
loop_
_entity.id
_entity.type
_entity.pdbx_description
1 polymer ?
#
loop_
_entity_poly.entity_id
_entity_poly.type
_entity_poly.pdbx_seq_one_letter_code
_entity_poly.pdbx_strand_id
1 'polypeptide(L)'
;MLDINNVDLEITGQAWSNLNIKCGAYKQIVTCQENGYIIGERKSAISGIESDKYCKYCQFVNSVDHILLSCKAHKKSQIERHDCIVEEMWRAIMIKYDQIYVGNEDIVELPEGGKAWKGKEMMFRIDGKYPKKPDITWKVGKEKAYIIDITIVANKNLSLAFFGKIKKYMELREKLRKCWDINNIKIVPVVITTGGLINKYSVQKIKEMGLQLKWEKIVRNLLCQQMIEIMKRFYQDDFKF
;
A
#
# COMPACT_ATOMS: atom_id res chain seq x y z
N MET A 1 -11.77 36.01 13.10
CA MET A 1 -11.77 35.19 11.88
C MET A 1 -11.70 33.73 12.32
N LEU A 2 -12.84 33.04 12.30
CA LEU A 2 -12.89 31.60 12.59
C LEU A 2 -12.43 30.87 11.33
N ASP A 3 -11.46 29.98 11.49
CA ASP A 3 -10.87 29.18 10.42
C ASP A 3 -11.88 28.10 9.99
N ILE A 4 -12.64 28.41 8.94
CA ILE A 4 -13.74 27.60 8.40
C ILE A 4 -13.23 26.19 7.99
N ASN A 5 -11.93 26.02 7.72
CA ASN A 5 -11.35 24.73 7.33
C ASN A 5 -11.23 23.73 8.49
N ASN A 6 -11.21 24.20 9.75
CA ASN A 6 -10.95 23.35 10.91
C ASN A 6 -12.26 22.74 11.47
N VAL A 7 -13.35 23.52 11.39
CA VAL A 7 -14.69 23.12 11.82
C VAL A 7 -15.23 21.99 10.95
N ASP A 8 -15.05 22.07 9.62
CA ASP A 8 -15.48 21.00 8.72
C ASP A 8 -14.69 19.70 8.90
N LEU A 9 -13.40 19.77 9.27
CA LEU A 9 -12.58 18.60 9.57
C LEU A 9 -12.99 17.93 10.89
N GLU A 10 -13.31 18.71 11.92
CA GLU A 10 -13.84 18.18 13.19
C GLU A 10 -15.24 17.61 13.03
N ILE A 11 -16.14 18.30 12.33
CA ILE A 11 -17.50 17.84 12.04
C ILE A 11 -17.46 16.58 11.17
N THR A 12 -16.57 16.53 10.18
CA THR A 12 -16.35 15.32 9.37
C THR A 12 -15.79 14.21 10.26
N GLY A 13 -14.76 14.46 11.07
CA GLY A 13 -14.20 13.48 12.01
C GLY A 13 -15.25 12.91 12.99
N GLN A 14 -16.12 13.77 13.52
CA GLN A 14 -17.24 13.39 14.37
C GLN A 14 -18.36 12.68 13.60
N ALA A 15 -18.68 13.09 12.38
CA ALA A 15 -19.65 12.42 11.54
C ALA A 15 -19.19 11.00 11.20
N TRP A 16 -17.91 10.82 10.85
CA TRP A 16 -17.33 9.51 10.56
C TRP A 16 -17.20 8.61 11.79
N SER A 17 -16.97 9.17 12.98
CA SER A 17 -16.94 8.39 14.23
C SER A 17 -18.34 8.03 14.74
N ASN A 18 -19.35 8.89 14.49
CA ASN A 18 -20.75 8.67 14.84
C ASN A 18 -21.51 7.81 13.81
N LEU A 19 -20.99 7.74 12.58
CA LEU A 19 -21.45 6.83 11.54
C LEU A 19 -21.02 5.41 11.92
N ASN A 20 -21.79 4.79 12.83
CA ASN A 20 -21.78 3.36 13.11
C ASN A 20 -22.37 2.59 11.91
N ILE A 21 -21.77 2.79 10.72
CA ILE A 21 -22.19 2.19 9.46
C ILE A 21 -21.95 0.69 9.60
N LYS A 22 -23.04 -0.05 9.82
CA LYS A 22 -23.03 -1.51 9.76
C LYS A 22 -22.40 -1.94 8.44
N CYS A 23 -21.60 -3.02 8.47
CA CYS A 23 -20.87 -3.52 7.30
C CYS A 23 -21.75 -3.64 6.03
N GLY A 24 -23.05 -3.96 6.18
CA GLY A 24 -24.01 -3.98 5.07
C GLY A 24 -24.25 -2.61 4.41
N ALA A 25 -24.37 -1.54 5.19
CA ALA A 25 -24.55 -0.19 4.66
C ALA A 25 -23.25 0.33 3.99
N TYR A 26 -22.08 0.01 4.54
CA TYR A 26 -20.80 0.33 3.89
C TYR A 26 -20.69 -0.36 2.53
N LYS A 27 -21.05 -1.64 2.44
CA LYS A 27 -21.10 -2.37 1.17
C LYS A 27 -22.04 -1.70 0.17
N GLN A 28 -23.23 -1.28 0.58
CA GLN A 28 -24.17 -0.58 -0.29
C GLN A 28 -23.61 0.76 -0.80
N ILE A 29 -22.98 1.56 0.06
CA ILE A 29 -22.34 2.82 -0.33
C ILE A 29 -21.21 2.58 -1.32
N VAL A 30 -20.33 1.61 -1.05
CA VAL A 30 -19.25 1.24 -1.98
C VAL A 30 -19.82 0.74 -3.29
N THR A 31 -20.86 -0.10 -3.28
CA THR A 31 -21.55 -0.55 -4.50
C THR A 31 -22.17 0.63 -5.26
N CYS A 32 -22.79 1.61 -4.58
CA CYS A 32 -23.31 2.81 -5.21
C CYS A 32 -22.19 3.68 -5.81
N GLN A 33 -21.04 3.80 -5.15
CA GLN A 33 -19.86 4.50 -5.67
C GLN A 33 -19.27 3.78 -6.88
N GLU A 34 -19.04 2.48 -6.78
CA GLU A 34 -18.53 1.62 -7.85
C GLU A 34 -19.46 1.66 -9.07
N ASN A 35 -20.77 1.57 -8.83
CA ASN A 35 -21.76 1.70 -9.89
C ASN A 35 -21.79 3.14 -10.43
N GLY A 36 -21.58 4.17 -9.61
CA GLY A 36 -21.59 5.57 -10.04
C GLY A 36 -20.51 5.94 -11.07
N TYR A 37 -19.42 5.17 -11.15
CA TYR A 37 -18.40 5.37 -12.17
C TYR A 37 -18.90 4.90 -13.54
N ILE A 38 -18.73 5.74 -14.56
CA ILE A 38 -19.03 5.39 -15.96
C ILE A 38 -17.86 4.57 -16.52
N ILE A 39 -17.76 3.32 -16.06
CA ILE A 39 -16.74 2.34 -16.47
C ILE A 39 -17.36 1.16 -17.19
N GLY A 40 -16.64 0.65 -18.19
CA GLY A 40 -16.85 -0.67 -18.79
C GLY A 40 -18.31 -0.96 -19.11
N GLU A 41 -18.89 -1.92 -18.39
CA GLU A 41 -20.28 -2.36 -18.59
C GLU A 41 -21.29 -1.22 -18.53
N ARG A 42 -21.10 -0.25 -17.63
CA ARG A 42 -22.02 0.89 -17.53
C ARG A 42 -21.82 1.87 -18.67
N LYS A 43 -20.57 2.09 -19.11
CA LYS A 43 -20.28 2.93 -20.29
C LYS A 43 -20.93 2.32 -21.53
N SER A 44 -20.73 1.02 -21.74
CA SER A 44 -21.33 0.25 -22.83
C SER A 44 -22.86 0.26 -22.79
N ALA A 45 -23.47 0.10 -21.61
CA ALA A 45 -24.92 0.18 -21.46
C ALA A 45 -25.50 1.57 -21.77
N ILE A 46 -24.74 2.65 -21.50
CA ILE A 46 -25.15 4.03 -21.79
C ILE A 46 -24.95 4.36 -23.27
N SER A 47 -23.82 3.98 -23.86
CA SER A 47 -23.49 4.29 -25.26
C SER A 47 -24.12 3.33 -26.27
N GLY A 48 -24.56 2.14 -25.82
CA GLY A 48 -25.04 1.06 -26.67
C GLY A 48 -23.93 0.32 -27.43
N ILE A 49 -22.65 0.60 -27.14
CA ILE A 49 -21.50 0.07 -27.86
C ILE A 49 -20.78 -0.99 -27.01
N GLU A 50 -20.72 -2.24 -27.47
CA GLU A 50 -20.07 -3.34 -26.73
C GLU A 50 -18.56 -3.10 -26.49
N SER A 51 -17.86 -2.48 -27.44
CA SER A 51 -16.42 -2.22 -27.30
C SER A 51 -16.08 -1.28 -26.14
N ASP A 52 -17.02 -0.44 -25.70
CA ASP A 52 -16.82 0.45 -24.54
C ASP A 52 -16.73 -0.30 -23.21
N LYS A 53 -17.10 -1.58 -23.19
CA LYS A 53 -16.90 -2.48 -22.04
C LYS A 53 -15.41 -2.66 -21.71
N TYR A 54 -14.55 -2.52 -22.71
CA TYR A 54 -13.14 -2.88 -22.59
C TYR A 54 -12.25 -1.64 -22.43
N CYS A 55 -11.11 -1.85 -21.77
CA CYS A 55 -10.08 -0.84 -21.59
C CYS A 55 -9.43 -0.51 -22.93
N LYS A 56 -9.46 0.77 -23.32
CA LYS A 56 -8.90 1.26 -24.59
C LYS A 56 -7.41 0.91 -24.80
N TYR A 57 -6.66 0.70 -23.74
CA TYR A 57 -5.22 0.41 -23.81
C TYR A 57 -4.86 -1.08 -23.80
N CYS A 58 -5.70 -1.95 -23.25
CA CYS A 58 -5.31 -3.36 -23.07
C CYS A 58 -6.46 -4.38 -23.22
N GLN A 59 -7.64 -3.93 -23.62
CA GLN A 59 -8.77 -4.77 -24.04
C GLN A 59 -9.32 -5.73 -22.96
N PHE A 60 -8.95 -5.52 -21.69
CA PHE A 60 -9.59 -6.17 -20.54
C PHE A 60 -10.85 -5.42 -20.13
N VAL A 61 -11.79 -6.11 -19.46
CA VAL A 61 -13.01 -5.47 -18.93
C VAL A 61 -12.63 -4.29 -18.05
N ASN A 62 -13.16 -3.13 -18.41
CA ASN A 62 -12.79 -1.88 -17.78
C ASN A 62 -13.49 -1.76 -16.41
N SER A 63 -12.68 -1.65 -15.36
CA SER A 63 -13.13 -1.46 -13.98
C SER A 63 -12.14 -0.58 -13.23
N VAL A 64 -12.56 0.00 -12.10
CA VAL A 64 -11.66 0.80 -11.24
C VAL A 64 -10.46 -0.04 -10.80
N ASP A 65 -10.68 -1.27 -10.35
CA ASP A 65 -9.62 -2.23 -10.02
C ASP A 65 -8.71 -2.49 -11.22
N HIS A 66 -9.28 -2.61 -12.42
CA HIS A 66 -8.49 -2.80 -13.63
C HIS A 66 -7.55 -1.61 -13.87
N ILE A 67 -8.10 -0.40 -14.01
CA ILE A 67 -7.35 0.82 -14.30
C ILE A 67 -6.25 1.03 -13.25
N LEU A 68 -6.58 0.84 -11.97
CA LEU A 68 -5.69 1.18 -10.87
C LEU A 68 -4.68 0.09 -10.51
N LEU A 69 -4.98 -1.19 -10.70
CA LEU A 69 -4.13 -2.29 -10.17
C LEU A 69 -3.57 -3.22 -11.23
N SER A 70 -4.23 -3.38 -12.38
CA SER A 70 -3.86 -4.44 -13.35
C SER A 70 -3.72 -3.99 -14.80
N CYS A 71 -4.06 -2.74 -15.11
CA CYS A 71 -3.91 -2.20 -16.46
C CYS A 71 -2.43 -2.08 -16.82
N LYS A 72 -2.06 -2.70 -17.94
CA LYS A 72 -0.67 -2.72 -18.43
C LYS A 72 -0.14 -1.32 -18.74
N ALA A 73 -1.01 -0.43 -19.23
CA ALA A 73 -0.66 0.96 -19.55
C ALA A 73 -0.25 1.78 -18.32
N HIS A 74 -0.69 1.39 -17.12
CA HIS A 74 -0.44 2.12 -15.89
C HIS A 74 0.56 1.41 -14.96
N LYS A 75 1.29 0.40 -15.46
CA LYS A 75 2.27 -0.36 -14.66
C LYS A 75 3.32 0.52 -14.00
N LYS A 76 3.82 1.56 -14.69
CA LYS A 76 4.79 2.52 -14.12
C LYS A 76 4.21 3.22 -12.88
N SER A 77 3.01 3.77 -13.00
CA SER A 77 2.32 4.42 -11.88
C SER A 77 1.98 3.47 -10.72
N GLN A 78 1.78 2.18 -10.99
CA GLN A 78 1.56 1.18 -9.93
C GLN A 78 2.84 0.98 -9.11
N ILE A 79 3.99 0.94 -9.78
CA ILE A 79 5.31 0.84 -9.14
C ILE A 79 5.62 2.12 -8.35
N GLU A 80 5.41 3.29 -8.94
CA GLU A 80 5.66 4.58 -8.27
C GLU A 80 4.84 4.75 -6.97
N ARG A 81 3.58 4.28 -6.94
CA ARG A 81 2.76 4.25 -5.71
C ARG A 81 3.36 3.35 -4.64
N HIS A 82 3.76 2.15 -5.04
CA HIS A 82 4.39 1.20 -4.16
C HIS A 82 5.66 1.80 -3.54
N ASP A 83 6.54 2.34 -4.40
CA ASP A 83 7.83 2.88 -3.99
C ASP A 83 7.65 4.11 -3.09
N CYS A 84 6.63 4.94 -3.31
CA CYS A 84 6.29 6.04 -2.40
C CYS A 84 5.99 5.55 -0.97
N ILE A 85 5.26 4.44 -0.81
CA ILE A 85 4.97 3.88 0.51
C ILE A 85 6.24 3.28 1.13
N VAL A 86 7.06 2.59 0.33
CA VAL A 86 8.36 2.05 0.76
C VAL A 86 9.24 3.17 1.31
N GLU A 87 9.32 4.29 0.59
CA GLU A 87 10.07 5.48 1.01
C GLU A 87 9.57 6.08 2.32
N GLU A 88 8.25 6.20 2.51
CA GLU A 88 7.69 6.70 3.78
C GLU A 88 7.96 5.73 4.94
N MET A 89 7.89 4.42 4.70
CA MET A 89 8.27 3.40 5.70
C MET A 89 9.75 3.50 6.06
N TRP A 90 10.60 3.63 5.05
CA TRP A 90 12.04 3.74 5.23
C TRP A 90 12.43 4.99 6.01
N ARG A 91 11.85 6.15 5.66
CA ARG A 91 11.99 7.41 6.41
C ARG A 91 11.60 7.25 7.88
N ALA A 92 10.51 6.55 8.18
CA ALA A 92 10.07 6.34 9.55
C ALA A 92 11.07 5.49 10.36
N ILE A 93 11.73 4.51 9.73
CA ILE A 93 12.80 3.74 10.38
C ILE A 93 14.01 4.65 10.66
N MET A 94 14.40 5.50 9.72
CA MET A 94 15.55 6.41 9.91
C MET A 94 15.31 7.43 11.03
N ILE A 95 14.13 8.05 11.04
CA ILE A 95 13.72 9.01 12.09
C ILE A 95 13.77 8.37 13.48
N LYS A 96 13.40 7.08 13.61
CA LYS A 96 13.46 6.35 14.88
C LYS A 96 14.87 6.34 15.49
N TYR A 97 15.92 6.37 14.66
CA TYR A 97 17.32 6.29 15.08
C TYR A 97 18.07 7.62 14.92
N ASP A 98 17.33 8.73 14.77
CA ASP A 98 17.87 10.07 14.56
C ASP A 98 18.89 10.15 13.41
N GLN A 99 18.74 9.26 12.42
CA GLN A 99 19.59 9.25 11.24
C GLN A 99 19.02 10.25 10.22
N ILE A 100 19.88 11.16 9.73
CA ILE A 100 19.51 12.09 8.67
C ILE A 100 19.33 11.30 7.37
N TYR A 101 18.09 11.14 6.94
CA TYR A 101 17.80 10.47 5.66
C TYR A 101 18.11 11.39 4.48
N VAL A 102 19.18 11.11 3.74
CA VAL A 102 19.60 11.89 2.55
C VAL A 102 18.99 11.34 1.24
N GLY A 103 18.20 10.26 1.30
CA GLY A 103 17.34 9.83 0.18
C GLY A 103 17.85 8.69 -0.70
N ASN A 104 19.11 8.24 -0.56
CA ASN A 104 19.74 7.31 -1.51
C ASN A 104 20.39 6.07 -0.89
N GLU A 105 20.22 5.83 0.40
CA GLU A 105 20.83 4.67 1.06
C GLU A 105 19.89 3.47 1.06
N ASP A 106 20.32 2.39 0.39
CA ASP A 106 19.63 1.09 0.39
C ASP A 106 20.07 0.20 1.56
N ILE A 107 21.19 0.53 2.21
CA ILE A 107 21.66 -0.10 3.44
C ILE A 107 22.04 0.97 4.43
N VAL A 108 21.58 0.81 5.67
CA VAL A 108 21.95 1.67 6.78
C VAL A 108 22.37 0.82 7.97
N GLU A 109 23.56 1.12 8.52
CA GLU A 109 24.00 0.60 9.82
C GLU A 109 23.27 1.38 10.91
N LEU A 110 22.71 0.66 11.87
CA LEU A 110 21.95 1.22 12.99
C LEU A 110 22.76 1.03 14.29
N PRO A 111 22.42 1.80 15.35
CA PRO A 111 23.02 1.61 16.66
C PRO A 111 22.98 0.14 17.12
N GLU A 112 23.92 -0.22 18.00
CA GLU A 112 24.03 -1.55 18.63
C GLU A 112 24.25 -2.71 17.62
N GLY A 113 24.81 -2.41 16.46
CA GLY A 113 25.04 -3.41 15.39
C GLY A 113 23.75 -3.84 14.70
N GLY A 114 22.70 -3.03 14.78
CA GLY A 114 21.52 -3.16 13.94
C GLY A 114 21.85 -2.81 12.49
N LYS A 115 21.03 -3.29 11.56
CA LYS A 115 21.21 -3.02 10.13
C LYS A 115 19.88 -3.07 9.42
N ALA A 116 19.64 -2.13 8.53
CA ALA A 116 18.45 -2.10 7.69
C ALA A 116 18.83 -2.20 6.22
N TRP A 117 18.01 -2.90 5.45
CA TRP A 117 18.14 -3.07 4.00
C TRP A 117 16.81 -2.68 3.34
N LYS A 118 16.87 -1.79 2.35
CA LYS A 118 15.78 -1.45 1.43
C LYS A 118 16.01 -2.18 0.12
N GLY A 119 15.00 -2.90 -0.36
CA GLY A 119 15.02 -3.55 -1.68
C GLY A 119 16.05 -4.69 -1.82
N LYS A 120 16.81 -4.66 -2.91
CA LYS A 120 17.50 -5.83 -3.48
C LYS A 120 18.75 -6.30 -2.72
N GLU A 121 19.17 -5.59 -1.68
CA GLU A 121 20.52 -5.73 -1.10
C GLU A 121 20.65 -6.69 0.08
N MET A 122 19.62 -7.47 0.42
CA MET A 122 19.79 -8.60 1.33
C MET A 122 20.51 -9.75 0.57
N MET A 123 21.79 -9.52 0.23
CA MET A 123 22.62 -10.30 -0.70
C MET A 123 23.49 -11.35 0.01
N PHE A 124 22.92 -12.16 0.89
CA PHE A 124 23.58 -13.43 1.25
C PHE A 124 22.71 -14.59 0.82
N ARG A 125 23.35 -15.57 0.17
CA ARG A 125 22.71 -16.83 -0.19
C ARG A 125 22.35 -17.55 1.10
N ILE A 126 21.12 -18.01 1.20
CA ILE A 126 20.72 -18.94 2.26
C ILE A 126 20.56 -20.29 1.59
N ASP A 127 21.36 -21.26 2.02
CA ASP A 127 21.41 -22.60 1.43
C ASP A 127 21.68 -22.58 -0.09
N GLY A 128 22.59 -21.71 -0.53
CA GLY A 128 22.97 -21.59 -1.95
C GLY A 128 21.93 -20.93 -2.87
N LYS A 129 20.77 -20.51 -2.35
CA LYS A 129 19.68 -19.88 -3.11
C LYS A 129 19.42 -18.44 -2.66
N TYR A 130 18.93 -17.62 -3.59
CA TYR A 130 18.42 -16.28 -3.25
C TYR A 130 17.03 -16.41 -2.62
N PRO A 131 16.83 -15.91 -1.39
CA PRO A 131 15.51 -15.91 -0.78
C PRO A 131 14.51 -14.99 -1.53
N LYS A 132 13.21 -15.20 -1.26
CA LYS A 132 12.16 -14.26 -1.69
C LYS A 132 12.44 -12.89 -1.07
N LYS A 133 12.49 -11.85 -1.90
CA LYS A 133 12.91 -10.51 -1.49
C LYS A 133 11.74 -9.72 -0.89
N PRO A 134 11.79 -9.33 0.39
CA PRO A 134 10.90 -8.33 0.95
C PRO A 134 11.31 -6.92 0.51
N ASP A 135 10.45 -5.93 0.74
CA ASP A 135 10.75 -4.54 0.40
C ASP A 135 11.72 -3.92 1.39
N ILE A 136 11.61 -4.25 2.68
CA ILE A 136 12.54 -3.82 3.72
C ILE A 136 12.84 -4.99 4.66
N THR A 137 14.11 -5.17 4.99
CA THR A 137 14.53 -6.02 6.11
C THR A 137 15.21 -5.16 7.15
N TRP A 138 14.85 -5.32 8.42
CA TRP A 138 15.36 -4.47 9.48
C TRP A 138 15.77 -5.30 10.70
N LYS A 139 17.07 -5.40 10.94
CA LYS A 139 17.68 -6.02 12.11
C LYS A 139 17.92 -4.96 13.18
N VAL A 140 17.41 -5.20 14.38
CA VAL A 140 17.55 -4.33 15.56
C VAL A 140 18.48 -5.04 16.53
N GLY A 141 19.74 -4.60 16.56
CA GLY A 141 20.79 -5.22 17.36
C GLY A 141 20.94 -6.72 17.09
N LYS A 142 21.12 -7.51 18.16
CA LYS A 142 21.26 -8.97 18.08
C LYS A 142 20.00 -9.76 18.44
N GLU A 143 18.93 -9.08 18.86
CA GLU A 143 17.79 -9.78 19.47
C GLU A 143 16.57 -9.88 18.57
N LYS A 144 16.41 -8.95 17.62
CA LYS A 144 15.15 -8.79 16.89
C LYS A 144 15.38 -8.43 15.44
N ALA A 145 14.52 -8.93 14.56
CA ALA A 145 14.48 -8.48 13.18
C ALA A 145 13.05 -8.44 12.63
N TYR A 146 12.85 -7.67 11.56
CA TYR A 146 11.59 -7.50 10.87
C TYR A 146 11.76 -7.74 9.38
N ILE A 147 10.83 -8.50 8.81
CA ILE A 147 10.64 -8.65 7.37
C ILE A 147 9.41 -7.83 7.02
N ILE A 148 9.60 -6.70 6.36
CA ILE A 148 8.54 -5.77 6.01
C ILE A 148 8.32 -5.82 4.52
N ASP A 149 7.08 -6.02 4.12
CA ASP A 149 6.72 -6.05 2.70
C ASP A 149 5.37 -5.36 2.52
N ILE A 150 5.33 -4.51 1.50
CA ILE A 150 4.25 -3.60 1.19
C ILE A 150 3.47 -4.14 -0.02
N THR A 151 2.16 -3.92 -0.03
CA THR A 151 1.35 -4.26 -1.18
C THR A 151 0.10 -3.39 -1.25
N ILE A 152 -0.24 -3.01 -2.47
CA ILE A 152 -1.45 -2.26 -2.80
C ILE A 152 -2.43 -3.20 -3.49
N VAL A 153 -3.65 -3.32 -2.97
CA VAL A 153 -4.66 -4.26 -3.46
C VAL A 153 -6.05 -3.65 -3.57
N ALA A 154 -6.98 -4.37 -4.20
CA ALA A 154 -8.40 -4.01 -4.18
C ALA A 154 -8.97 -4.19 -2.76
N ASN A 155 -10.02 -3.44 -2.41
CA ASN A 155 -10.64 -3.50 -1.08
C ASN A 155 -11.01 -4.93 -0.65
N LYS A 156 -11.60 -5.71 -1.57
CA LYS A 156 -11.98 -7.12 -1.36
C LYS A 156 -10.81 -8.05 -1.01
N ASN A 157 -9.58 -7.69 -1.40
CA ASN A 157 -8.40 -8.54 -1.25
C ASN A 157 -7.54 -8.19 -0.02
N LEU A 158 -7.94 -7.20 0.78
CA LEU A 158 -7.16 -6.67 1.90
C LEU A 158 -6.71 -7.77 2.89
N SER A 159 -7.64 -8.62 3.34
CA SER A 159 -7.33 -9.69 4.29
C SER A 159 -6.51 -10.82 3.67
N LEU A 160 -6.88 -11.24 2.45
CA LEU A 160 -6.21 -12.33 1.74
C LEU A 160 -4.75 -11.98 1.44
N ALA A 161 -4.49 -10.73 1.00
CA ALA A 161 -3.14 -10.24 0.76
C ALA A 161 -2.27 -10.26 2.03
N PHE A 162 -2.83 -9.88 3.17
CA PHE A 162 -2.13 -9.88 4.45
C PHE A 162 -1.65 -11.29 4.84
N PHE A 163 -2.56 -12.27 4.88
CA PHE A 163 -2.19 -13.65 5.23
C PHE A 163 -1.30 -14.30 4.17
N GLY A 164 -1.52 -13.97 2.88
CA GLY A 164 -0.68 -14.43 1.78
C GLY A 164 0.77 -14.01 1.94
N LYS A 165 1.03 -12.76 2.33
CA LYS A 165 2.39 -12.26 2.59
C LYS A 165 3.02 -12.88 3.84
N ILE A 166 2.25 -13.11 4.91
CA ILE A 166 2.74 -13.90 6.07
C ILE A 166 3.24 -15.25 5.58
N LYS A 167 2.41 -15.99 4.83
CA LYS A 167 2.77 -17.30 4.29
C LYS A 167 3.98 -17.24 3.35
N LYS A 168 4.06 -16.21 2.50
CA LYS A 168 5.17 -16.00 1.56
C LYS A 168 6.53 -15.95 2.26
N TYR A 169 6.61 -15.31 3.43
CA TYR A 169 7.87 -15.05 4.13
C TYR A 169 8.15 -15.96 5.32
N MET A 170 7.29 -16.94 5.62
CA MET A 170 7.54 -17.90 6.71
C MET A 170 8.86 -18.65 6.53
N GLU A 171 9.16 -19.13 5.31
CA GLU A 171 10.42 -19.84 5.04
C GLU A 171 11.64 -18.91 5.22
N LEU A 172 11.55 -17.67 4.75
CA LEU A 172 12.62 -16.68 4.91
C LEU A 172 12.88 -16.39 6.40
N ARG A 173 11.82 -16.26 7.19
CA ARG A 173 11.93 -16.04 8.64
C ARG A 173 12.75 -17.13 9.32
N GLU A 174 12.44 -18.40 9.05
CA GLU A 174 13.17 -19.53 9.66
C GLU A 174 14.63 -19.59 9.20
N LYS A 175 14.87 -19.26 7.94
CA LYS A 175 16.22 -19.14 7.37
C LYS A 175 17.03 -18.03 8.06
N LEU A 176 16.47 -16.83 8.20
CA LEU A 176 17.14 -15.72 8.89
C LEU A 176 17.35 -16.00 10.37
N ARG A 177 16.43 -16.71 11.04
CA ARG A 177 16.57 -17.13 12.44
C ARG A 177 17.86 -17.91 12.66
N LYS A 178 18.13 -18.87 11.77
CA LYS A 178 19.36 -19.68 11.79
C LYS A 178 20.60 -18.88 11.40
N CYS A 179 20.53 -18.10 10.32
CA CYS A 179 21.69 -17.37 9.81
C CYS A 179 22.15 -16.23 10.74
N TRP A 180 21.22 -15.56 11.42
CA TRP A 180 21.54 -14.42 12.28
C TRP A 180 21.58 -14.76 13.76
N ASP A 181 21.23 -15.99 14.13
CA ASP A 181 21.06 -16.43 15.52
C ASP A 181 20.07 -15.54 16.30
N ILE A 182 18.94 -15.21 15.64
CA ILE A 182 17.90 -14.32 16.18
C ILE A 182 16.58 -15.07 16.28
N ASN A 183 16.09 -15.31 17.48
CA ASN A 183 14.81 -16.01 17.67
C ASN A 183 13.58 -15.13 17.36
N ASN A 184 13.68 -13.81 17.58
CA ASN A 184 12.58 -12.86 17.44
C ASN A 184 12.55 -12.15 16.08
N ILE A 185 12.30 -12.91 15.02
CA ILE A 185 12.04 -12.34 13.69
C ILE A 185 10.53 -12.23 13.46
N LYS A 186 10.03 -11.03 13.14
CA LYS A 186 8.60 -10.76 12.87
C LYS A 186 8.36 -10.45 11.38
N ILE A 187 7.33 -11.06 10.80
CA ILE A 187 6.83 -10.68 9.47
C ILE A 187 5.78 -9.59 9.62
N VAL A 188 5.94 -8.51 8.85
CA VAL A 188 5.14 -7.29 8.88
C VAL A 188 4.63 -6.98 7.47
N PRO A 189 3.50 -7.58 7.06
CA PRO A 189 2.82 -7.17 5.84
C PRO A 189 2.18 -5.79 6.05
N VAL A 190 2.42 -4.88 5.11
CA VAL A 190 1.80 -3.56 5.05
C VAL A 190 0.86 -3.55 3.86
N VAL A 191 -0.41 -3.81 4.13
CA VAL A 191 -1.43 -3.97 3.08
C VAL A 191 -2.32 -2.73 3.08
N ILE A 192 -2.30 -2.03 1.95
CA ILE A 192 -3.10 -0.83 1.72
C ILE A 192 -3.96 -1.07 0.48
N THR A 193 -5.14 -0.45 0.43
CA THR A 193 -6.02 -0.55 -0.73
C THR A 193 -5.91 0.68 -1.62
N THR A 194 -6.33 0.56 -2.88
CA THR A 194 -6.55 1.72 -3.75
C THR A 194 -7.58 2.67 -3.16
N GLY A 195 -8.54 2.19 -2.38
CA GLY A 195 -9.48 3.03 -1.64
C GLY A 195 -8.92 3.69 -0.38
N GLY A 196 -7.62 3.56 -0.09
CA GLY A 196 -6.99 4.15 1.09
C GLY A 196 -7.29 3.41 2.41
N LEU A 197 -7.92 2.23 2.35
CA LEU A 197 -8.09 1.39 3.52
C LEU A 197 -6.76 0.71 3.86
N ILE A 198 -6.50 0.56 5.16
CA ILE A 198 -5.27 -0.08 5.65
C ILE A 198 -5.68 -1.27 6.51
N ASN A 199 -4.99 -2.39 6.34
CA ASN A 199 -5.24 -3.56 7.19
C ASN A 199 -4.92 -3.24 8.66
N LYS A 200 -5.89 -3.48 9.57
CA LYS A 200 -5.75 -3.20 11.01
C LYS A 200 -4.51 -3.86 11.64
N TYR A 201 -4.16 -5.08 11.21
CA TYR A 201 -3.01 -5.81 11.74
C TYR A 201 -1.68 -5.25 11.19
N SER A 202 -1.67 -4.66 10.00
CA SER A 202 -0.52 -3.89 9.52
C SER A 202 -0.24 -2.72 10.45
N VAL A 203 -1.28 -1.93 10.78
CA VAL A 203 -1.16 -0.79 11.70
C VAL A 203 -0.67 -1.24 13.08
N GLN A 204 -1.24 -2.31 13.63
CA GLN A 204 -0.83 -2.87 14.92
C GLN A 204 0.65 -3.27 14.93
N LYS A 205 1.10 -4.04 13.92
CA LYS A 205 2.49 -4.49 13.83
C LYS A 205 3.48 -3.34 13.71
N ILE A 206 3.13 -2.28 12.99
CA ILE A 206 3.97 -1.09 12.86
C ILE A 206 4.05 -0.33 14.19
N LYS A 207 2.94 -0.24 14.93
CA LYS A 207 2.95 0.32 16.30
C LYS A 207 3.83 -0.51 17.24
N GLU A 208 3.78 -1.85 17.17
CA GLU A 208 4.66 -2.74 17.94
C GLU A 208 6.16 -2.60 17.59
N MET A 209 6.47 -2.08 16.41
CA MET A 209 7.84 -1.74 16.02
C MET A 209 8.29 -0.40 16.63
N GLY A 210 7.38 0.35 17.24
CA GLY A 210 7.61 1.71 17.72
C GLY A 210 7.91 2.68 16.57
N LEU A 211 7.28 2.48 15.41
CA LEU A 211 7.33 3.40 14.29
C LEU A 211 6.06 4.25 14.27
N GLN A 212 6.22 5.54 14.02
CA GLN A 212 5.10 6.44 13.75
C GLN A 212 5.06 6.75 12.26
N LEU A 213 4.03 6.25 11.59
CA LEU A 213 3.76 6.58 10.20
C LEU A 213 2.67 7.63 10.13
N LYS A 214 2.89 8.62 9.26
CA LYS A 214 1.88 9.61 8.88
C LYS A 214 0.94 8.98 7.86
N TRP A 215 0.03 8.13 8.33
CA TRP A 215 -0.91 7.39 7.50
C TRP A 215 -1.75 8.30 6.62
N GLU A 216 -2.10 9.49 7.11
CA GLU A 216 -2.84 10.52 6.39
C GLU A 216 -2.09 10.96 5.13
N LYS A 217 -0.76 11.11 5.23
CA LYS A 217 0.11 11.48 4.10
C LYS A 217 0.18 10.35 3.08
N ILE A 218 0.37 9.11 3.54
CA ILE A 218 0.41 7.92 2.68
C ILE A 218 -0.91 7.76 1.91
N VAL A 219 -2.03 7.83 2.63
CA VAL A 219 -3.37 7.72 2.06
C VAL A 219 -3.67 8.86 1.09
N ARG A 220 -3.29 10.11 1.43
CA ARG A 220 -3.43 11.26 0.52
C ARG A 220 -2.64 11.09 -0.76
N ASN A 221 -1.40 10.62 -0.68
CA ASN A 221 -0.56 10.39 -1.86
C ASN A 221 -1.14 9.29 -2.76
N LEU A 222 -1.71 8.23 -2.15
CA LEU A 222 -2.36 7.14 -2.88
C LEU A 222 -3.69 7.56 -3.52
N LEU A 223 -4.58 8.19 -2.75
CA LEU A 223 -5.94 8.53 -3.14
C LEU A 223 -6.05 9.77 -4.03
N CYS A 224 -5.36 10.86 -3.67
CA CYS A 224 -5.72 12.18 -4.20
C CYS A 224 -4.86 12.59 -5.39
N GLN A 225 -3.58 12.22 -5.44
CA GLN A 225 -2.69 12.71 -6.50
C GLN A 225 -2.63 11.73 -7.67
N GLN A 226 -2.22 10.49 -7.40
CA GLN A 226 -1.92 9.57 -8.50
C GLN A 226 -3.17 8.91 -9.08
N MET A 227 -4.19 8.61 -8.26
CA MET A 227 -5.45 8.05 -8.78
C MET A 227 -6.26 9.07 -9.59
N ILE A 228 -6.35 10.32 -9.13
CA ILE A 228 -7.04 11.38 -9.87
C ILE A 228 -6.34 11.62 -11.20
N GLU A 229 -5.00 11.65 -11.24
CA GLU A 229 -4.25 11.82 -12.48
C GLU A 229 -4.46 10.67 -13.46
N ILE A 230 -4.43 9.42 -12.99
CA ILE A 230 -4.66 8.24 -13.85
C ILE A 230 -6.08 8.28 -14.40
N MET A 231 -7.08 8.53 -13.55
CA MET A 231 -8.48 8.62 -13.99
C MET A 231 -8.66 9.79 -14.97
N LYS A 232 -8.10 10.97 -14.69
CA LYS A 232 -8.12 12.11 -15.63
C LYS A 232 -7.51 11.76 -16.98
N ARG A 233 -6.31 11.15 -17.02
CA ARG A 233 -5.69 10.70 -18.28
C ARG A 233 -6.52 9.65 -18.99
N PHE A 234 -7.15 8.75 -18.24
CA PHE A 234 -7.99 7.70 -18.81
C PHE A 234 -9.24 8.29 -19.47
N TYR A 235 -9.90 9.25 -18.82
CA TYR A 235 -11.15 9.87 -19.29
C TYR A 235 -10.99 11.16 -20.10
N GLN A 236 -9.77 11.66 -20.30
CA GLN A 236 -9.49 12.91 -21.01
C GLN A 236 -10.07 12.94 -22.44
N ASP A 237 -10.23 11.77 -23.06
CA ASP A 237 -10.80 11.63 -24.40
C ASP A 237 -12.30 11.30 -24.41
N ASP A 238 -12.87 10.92 -23.26
CA ASP A 238 -14.24 10.40 -23.15
C ASP A 238 -15.29 11.51 -22.90
N PHE A 239 -14.86 12.71 -22.52
CA PHE A 239 -15.73 13.86 -22.21
C PHE A 239 -15.38 15.12 -23.02
N LYS A 240 -15.05 14.96 -24.31
CA LYS A 240 -15.13 16.07 -25.26
C LYS A 240 -16.57 16.16 -25.74
N PHE A 241 -17.37 16.94 -25.01
CA PHE A 241 -18.63 17.48 -25.53
C PHE A 241 -18.36 18.77 -26.28
#